data_AF-K9ARP8-F1
#
_entry.id   AF-K9ARP8-F1
#
_cell.length_a   1.000
_cell.length_b   1.000
_cell.length_c   1.000
_cell.angle_alpha   90.00
_cell.angle_beta   90.00
_cell.angle_gamma   90.00
#
_symmetry.space_group_name_H-M   'P 1'
#
loop_
_entity.id
_entity.type
_entity.pdbx_description
1 polymer ?
#
loop_
_entity_poly.entity_id
_entity_poly.type
_entity_poly.pdbx_seq_one_letter_code
_entity_poly.pdbx_strand_id
1 'polypeptide(L)'
;MGQDYILGLDIGITSVGYGLIDYHDKSVIDAGVRLFKEANVENNEGRRSKRGSRRLQRRRKHRLARTRNLLESYQLNPFPKCEKNPYEIRVKGFKEVLTSDELSAALLHLAKRRGIDNVHVTDTESDSSDNGLSTKEQLAKNQKALESRYVCELQLERLLNDNKVRGANNRFKTQDFVREAKQILSIQKDHHNLDQVFIDKYISLLETRREYYEGPGKGSPYGWDGDIKKWYELLMGRCTYFPESLRSVKYAYSADLFNALNDLNNLVIVRDENDKLTYPEKYHIVENVFKQRKKPTLKQIAKEIDVAPEDIRGYRVTASGTPVFTSFKLYHDIKSVTSNDKVLEDTELLDAIAEVLTIYQSPIEVQEKLESLNVILTKEEIEGISKLTGYTGTHALSLKAIQIVIDELWETNDNQMTIFTRLNMKPQKVDLAKANKIPTSLVEDFIISPVAKRAFIQSIKVINAVIKNMVCLKI
;
A
#
# COMPACT_ATOMS: atom_id res chain seq x y z
N MET A 1 -3.19 -58.21 7.26
CA MET A 1 -2.96 -56.91 7.95
C MET A 1 -2.22 -56.01 6.97
N GLY A 2 -2.48 -54.70 6.95
CA GLY A 2 -1.70 -53.79 6.09
C GLY A 2 -0.24 -53.80 6.53
N GLN A 3 0.69 -53.71 5.60
CA GLN A 3 2.11 -53.56 5.95
C GLN A 3 2.30 -52.21 6.65
N ASP A 4 2.85 -52.23 7.87
CA ASP A 4 3.17 -51.01 8.62
C ASP A 4 4.46 -50.42 8.05
N TYR A 5 4.44 -49.13 7.71
CA TYR A 5 5.60 -48.46 7.10
C TYR A 5 5.84 -47.07 7.69
N ILE A 6 7.07 -46.59 7.56
CA ILE A 6 7.47 -45.21 7.86
C ILE A 6 7.80 -44.52 6.54
N LEU A 7 7.15 -43.38 6.28
CA LEU A 7 7.45 -42.50 5.15
C LEU A 7 8.38 -41.37 5.60
N GLY A 8 9.60 -41.36 5.08
CA GLY A 8 10.52 -40.23 5.13
C GLY A 8 10.34 -39.34 3.90
N LEU A 9 10.38 -38.01 4.08
CA LEU A 9 10.35 -37.03 2.99
C LEU A 9 11.54 -36.08 3.10
N ASP A 10 12.25 -35.91 1.99
CA ASP A 10 13.27 -34.88 1.81
C ASP A 10 12.73 -33.82 0.84
N ILE A 11 12.31 -32.67 1.38
CA ILE A 11 11.60 -31.62 0.62
C ILE A 11 12.60 -30.53 0.22
N GLY A 12 13.06 -30.60 -1.02
CA GLY A 12 13.95 -29.62 -1.64
C GLY A 12 13.25 -28.60 -2.53
N ILE A 13 14.04 -27.65 -3.05
CA ILE A 13 13.57 -26.57 -3.94
C ILE A 13 13.22 -27.06 -5.36
N THR A 14 13.79 -28.17 -5.79
CA THR A 14 13.64 -28.77 -7.14
C THR A 14 13.36 -30.27 -7.10
N SER A 15 13.35 -30.87 -5.91
CA SER A 15 13.17 -32.30 -5.71
C SER A 15 12.39 -32.58 -4.44
N VAL A 16 11.58 -33.63 -4.44
CA VAL A 16 11.04 -34.24 -3.22
C VAL A 16 11.44 -35.70 -3.21
N GLY A 17 12.39 -36.06 -2.36
CA GLY A 17 12.74 -37.46 -2.09
C GLY A 17 11.68 -38.10 -1.20
N TYR A 18 11.35 -39.35 -1.46
CA TYR A 18 10.55 -40.17 -0.56
C TYR A 18 11.25 -41.51 -0.32
N GLY A 19 11.20 -41.98 0.92
CA GLY A 19 11.69 -43.29 1.33
C GLY A 19 10.65 -43.99 2.17
N LEU A 20 10.37 -45.24 1.85
CA LEU A 20 9.45 -46.11 2.56
C LEU A 20 10.26 -47.24 3.18
N ILE A 21 10.20 -47.33 4.50
CA ILE A 21 10.82 -48.41 5.25
C ILE A 21 9.75 -49.18 6.00
N ASP A 22 9.93 -50.49 6.13
CA ASP A 22 9.09 -51.33 6.96
C ASP A 22 9.22 -50.90 8.42
N TYR A 23 8.09 -50.85 9.13
CA TYR A 23 8.08 -50.40 10.52
C TYR A 23 8.81 -51.38 11.45
N HIS A 24 8.78 -52.68 11.16
CA HIS A 24 9.27 -53.74 12.04
C HIS A 24 10.72 -54.10 11.75
N ASP A 25 11.04 -54.53 10.53
CA ASP A 25 12.38 -55.01 10.18
C ASP A 25 13.33 -53.91 9.65
N LYS A 26 12.80 -52.70 9.45
CA LYS A 26 13.52 -51.52 8.93
C LYS A 26 14.11 -51.71 7.54
N SER A 27 13.67 -52.73 6.79
CA SER A 27 14.03 -52.91 5.40
C SER A 27 13.44 -51.80 4.52
N VAL A 28 14.12 -51.50 3.42
CA VAL A 28 13.63 -50.52 2.44
C VAL A 28 12.56 -51.17 1.59
N ILE A 29 11.34 -50.64 1.65
CA ILE A 29 10.22 -51.06 0.81
C ILE A 29 10.35 -50.42 -0.58
N ASP A 30 10.53 -49.10 -0.61
CA ASP A 30 10.66 -48.34 -1.84
C ASP A 30 11.36 -47.00 -1.57
N ALA A 31 11.99 -46.43 -2.59
CA ALA A 31 12.56 -45.09 -2.52
C ALA A 31 12.56 -44.44 -3.90
N GLY A 32 12.28 -43.14 -3.94
CA GLY A 32 12.27 -42.41 -5.19
C GLY A 32 12.39 -40.90 -5.00
N VAL A 33 12.51 -40.19 -6.13
CA VAL A 33 12.65 -38.74 -6.15
C VAL A 33 11.70 -38.14 -7.17
N ARG A 34 10.88 -37.18 -6.74
CA ARG A 34 10.05 -36.36 -7.59
C ARG A 34 10.78 -35.08 -7.96
N LEU A 35 11.22 -34.96 -9.21
CA LEU A 35 11.88 -33.75 -9.73
C LEU A 35 10.86 -32.74 -10.29
N PHE A 36 11.14 -31.45 -10.11
CA PHE A 36 10.38 -30.33 -10.68
C PHE A 36 11.25 -29.09 -10.85
N LYS A 37 10.86 -28.19 -11.76
CA LYS A 37 11.54 -26.91 -11.90
C LYS A 37 11.31 -26.05 -10.67
N GLU A 38 12.33 -25.31 -10.27
CA GLU A 38 12.24 -24.30 -9.22
C GLU A 38 11.19 -23.24 -9.60
N ALA A 39 10.41 -22.78 -8.62
CA ALA A 39 9.33 -21.81 -8.86
C ALA A 39 9.83 -20.38 -8.67
N ASN A 40 10.83 -19.98 -9.46
CA ASN A 40 11.56 -18.73 -9.21
C ASN A 40 10.67 -17.52 -9.41
N VAL A 41 10.81 -16.57 -8.48
CA VAL A 41 10.06 -15.31 -8.46
C VAL A 41 10.25 -14.55 -9.78
N GLU A 42 11.43 -14.67 -10.38
CA GLU A 42 11.85 -14.07 -11.65
C GLU A 42 10.88 -14.34 -12.82
N ASN A 43 10.28 -15.53 -12.89
CA ASN A 43 9.34 -15.88 -13.97
C ASN A 43 8.08 -15.00 -13.92
N ASN A 44 7.54 -14.80 -12.72
CA ASN A 44 6.37 -13.96 -12.52
C ASN A 44 6.73 -12.47 -12.61
N GLU A 45 7.90 -12.08 -12.11
CA GLU A 45 8.44 -10.73 -12.25
C GLU A 45 8.64 -10.34 -13.72
N GLY A 46 9.22 -11.22 -14.53
CA GLY A 46 9.36 -11.03 -15.98
C GLY A 46 8.01 -10.83 -16.66
N ARG A 47 7.01 -11.67 -16.34
CA ARG A 47 5.63 -11.52 -16.85
C ARG A 47 5.01 -10.19 -16.43
N ARG A 48 5.16 -9.79 -15.17
CA ARG A 48 4.67 -8.52 -14.60
C ARG A 48 5.37 -7.32 -15.25
N SER A 49 6.68 -7.36 -15.40
CA SER A 49 7.52 -6.34 -16.02
C SER A 49 7.14 -6.12 -17.50
N LYS A 50 7.03 -7.20 -18.29
CA LYS A 50 6.60 -7.10 -19.70
C LYS A 50 5.17 -6.57 -19.82
N ARG A 51 4.26 -6.96 -18.91
CA ARG A 51 2.90 -6.39 -18.86
C ARG A 51 2.92 -4.89 -18.55
N GLY A 52 3.72 -4.47 -17.58
CA GLY A 52 3.94 -3.06 -17.26
C GLY A 52 4.49 -2.27 -18.45
N SER A 53 5.53 -2.78 -19.11
CA SER A 53 6.13 -2.17 -20.30
C SER A 53 5.13 -2.01 -21.45
N ARG A 54 4.32 -3.03 -21.75
CA ARG A 54 3.23 -2.93 -22.75
C ARG A 54 2.24 -1.82 -22.40
N ARG A 55 1.85 -1.69 -21.13
CA ARG A 55 0.95 -0.61 -20.66
C ARG A 55 1.60 0.77 -20.80
N LEU A 56 2.88 0.92 -20.45
CA LEU A 56 3.64 2.17 -20.60
C LEU A 56 3.71 2.60 -22.07
N GLN A 57 4.06 1.68 -22.97
CA GLN A 57 4.11 1.94 -24.41
C GLN A 57 2.73 2.33 -24.95
N ARG A 58 1.69 1.56 -24.62
CA ARG A 58 0.30 1.84 -25.04
C ARG A 58 -0.17 3.22 -24.58
N ARG A 59 0.02 3.55 -23.30
CA ARG A 59 -0.39 4.85 -22.73
C ARG A 59 0.41 6.02 -23.34
N ARG A 60 1.70 5.83 -23.62
CA ARG A 60 2.51 6.83 -24.35
C ARG A 60 1.96 7.07 -25.76
N LYS A 61 1.68 6.00 -26.53
CA LYS A 61 1.08 6.12 -27.87
C LYS A 61 -0.27 6.83 -27.81
N HIS A 62 -1.12 6.45 -26.85
CA HIS A 62 -2.43 7.06 -26.68
C HIS A 62 -2.36 8.55 -26.28
N ARG A 63 -1.44 8.93 -25.39
CA ARG A 63 -1.20 10.34 -25.07
C ARG A 63 -0.80 11.14 -26.32
N LEU A 64 0.15 10.63 -27.11
CA LEU A 64 0.55 11.29 -28.36
C LEU A 64 -0.61 11.41 -29.36
N ALA A 65 -1.46 10.39 -29.47
CA ALA A 65 -2.66 10.46 -30.30
C ALA A 65 -3.63 11.55 -29.81
N ARG A 66 -3.89 11.64 -28.49
CA ARG A 66 -4.72 12.70 -27.91
C ARG A 66 -4.11 14.09 -28.12
N THR A 67 -2.78 14.23 -28.01
CA THR A 67 -2.09 15.48 -28.33
C THR A 67 -2.28 15.85 -29.79
N ARG A 68 -2.18 14.90 -30.74
CA ARG A 68 -2.45 15.17 -32.16
C ARG A 68 -3.89 15.63 -32.41
N ASN A 69 -4.87 14.95 -31.83
CA ASN A 69 -6.27 15.35 -31.97
C ASN A 69 -6.52 16.75 -31.40
N LEU A 70 -5.84 17.12 -30.30
CA LEU A 70 -5.91 18.48 -29.74
C LEU A 70 -5.27 19.52 -30.65
N LEU A 71 -4.15 19.21 -31.29
CA LEU A 71 -3.52 20.10 -32.28
C LEU A 71 -4.46 20.32 -33.48
N GLU A 72 -5.02 19.23 -34.03
CA GLU A 72 -5.94 19.27 -35.16
C GLU A 72 -7.20 20.08 -34.87
N SER A 73 -7.78 19.96 -33.66
CA SER A 73 -8.97 20.74 -33.29
C SER A 73 -8.72 22.25 -33.20
N TYR A 74 -7.46 22.69 -33.14
CA TYR A 74 -7.03 24.10 -33.17
C TYR A 74 -6.33 24.46 -34.49
N GLN A 75 -6.56 23.69 -35.56
CA GLN A 75 -6.02 23.95 -36.91
C GLN A 75 -4.48 23.96 -36.96
N LEU A 76 -3.81 23.34 -35.98
CA LEU A 76 -2.38 23.08 -35.99
C LEU A 76 -2.09 21.74 -36.69
N ASN A 77 -0.90 21.59 -37.28
CA ASN A 77 -0.54 20.36 -38.00
C ASN A 77 -0.22 19.19 -37.03
N PRO A 78 -1.03 18.11 -36.99
CA PRO A 78 -0.78 16.96 -36.11
C PRO A 78 0.42 16.08 -36.53
N PHE A 79 0.92 16.26 -37.77
CA PHE A 79 2.05 15.52 -38.35
C PHE A 79 3.09 16.50 -38.91
N PRO A 80 3.77 17.27 -38.04
CA PRO A 80 4.68 18.32 -38.46
C PRO A 80 5.90 17.76 -39.21
N LYS A 81 6.35 18.49 -40.23
CA LYS A 81 7.61 18.23 -40.94
C LYS A 81 8.56 19.40 -40.70
N CYS A 82 9.57 19.17 -39.88
CA CYS A 82 10.57 20.19 -39.56
C CYS A 82 11.97 19.70 -39.93
N GLU A 83 12.75 20.58 -40.53
CA GLU A 83 14.19 20.34 -40.78
C GLU A 83 15.01 20.48 -39.49
N LYS A 84 14.64 21.46 -38.64
CA LYS A 84 15.28 21.70 -37.34
C LYS A 84 14.92 20.62 -36.33
N ASN A 85 15.87 20.32 -35.43
CA ASN A 85 15.63 19.34 -34.38
C ASN A 85 14.68 19.89 -33.29
N PRO A 86 13.94 19.03 -32.56
CA PRO A 86 13.00 19.48 -31.52
C PRO A 86 13.64 20.16 -30.29
N TYR A 87 14.95 20.14 -30.13
CA TYR A 87 15.64 20.85 -29.05
C TYR A 87 15.78 22.33 -29.42
N GLU A 88 16.28 22.62 -30.62
CA GLU A 88 16.35 23.97 -31.18
C GLU A 88 14.97 24.62 -31.28
N ILE A 89 13.96 23.89 -31.77
CA ILE A 89 12.61 24.43 -31.91
C ILE A 89 12.03 24.82 -30.54
N ARG A 90 12.24 24.00 -29.50
CA ARG A 90 11.77 24.34 -28.15
C ARG A 90 12.53 25.51 -27.55
N VAL A 91 13.83 25.66 -27.85
CA VAL A 91 14.61 26.84 -27.43
C VAL A 91 14.14 28.10 -28.13
N LYS A 92 13.84 28.01 -29.44
CA LYS A 92 13.22 29.11 -30.19
C LYS A 92 11.85 29.48 -29.60
N GLY A 93 11.00 28.49 -29.34
CA GLY A 93 9.59 28.70 -28.96
C GLY A 93 9.34 29.35 -27.60
N PHE A 94 10.36 29.50 -26.74
CA PHE A 94 10.22 30.27 -25.50
C PHE A 94 10.69 31.73 -25.63
N LYS A 95 11.27 32.12 -26.78
CA LYS A 95 11.75 33.49 -27.08
C LYS A 95 11.11 34.11 -28.31
N GLU A 96 10.80 33.31 -29.32
CA GLU A 96 10.38 33.73 -30.65
C GLU A 96 9.14 32.96 -31.12
N VAL A 97 8.45 33.51 -32.10
CA VAL A 97 7.29 32.88 -32.74
C VAL A 97 7.72 31.64 -33.54
N LEU A 98 6.96 30.56 -33.38
CA LEU A 98 7.11 29.32 -34.13
C LEU A 98 6.12 29.27 -35.30
N THR A 99 6.48 28.51 -36.33
CA THR A 99 5.50 28.08 -37.32
C THR A 99 4.55 27.02 -36.71
N SER A 100 3.40 26.77 -37.35
CA SER A 100 2.45 25.73 -36.92
C SER A 100 3.11 24.34 -36.79
N ASP A 101 3.98 24.00 -37.74
CA ASP A 101 4.74 22.74 -37.73
C ASP A 101 5.77 22.71 -36.60
N GLU A 102 6.52 23.79 -36.40
CA GLU A 102 7.48 23.92 -35.31
C GLU A 102 6.80 23.78 -33.93
N LEU A 103 5.70 24.50 -33.68
CA LEU A 103 4.96 24.41 -32.43
C LEU A 103 4.45 22.99 -32.18
N SER A 104 3.85 22.37 -33.20
CA SER A 104 3.35 21.00 -33.10
C SER A 104 4.47 20.00 -32.80
N ALA A 105 5.64 20.18 -33.42
CA ALA A 105 6.81 19.33 -33.18
C ALA A 105 7.34 19.47 -31.74
N ALA A 106 7.39 20.70 -31.22
CA ALA A 106 7.78 20.98 -29.83
C ALA A 106 6.84 20.30 -28.81
N LEU A 107 5.53 20.47 -28.98
CA LEU A 107 4.51 19.92 -28.08
C LEU A 107 4.47 18.38 -28.12
N LEU A 108 4.57 17.78 -29.31
CA LEU A 108 4.66 16.32 -29.44
C LEU A 108 5.94 15.75 -28.81
N HIS A 109 7.06 16.47 -28.90
CA HIS A 109 8.32 16.06 -28.30
C HIS A 109 8.24 16.04 -26.76
N LEU A 110 7.69 17.10 -26.16
CA LEU A 110 7.41 17.19 -24.72
C LEU A 110 6.47 16.08 -24.25
N ALA A 111 5.33 15.90 -24.93
CA ALA A 111 4.36 14.85 -24.61
C ALA A 111 4.98 13.44 -24.69
N LYS A 112 5.97 13.20 -25.56
CA LYS A 112 6.63 11.89 -25.68
C LYS A 112 7.45 11.52 -24.45
N ARG A 113 8.14 12.49 -23.82
CA ARG A 113 9.11 12.30 -22.71
C ARG A 113 8.90 13.31 -21.58
N ARG A 114 7.84 13.09 -20.82
CA ARG A 114 7.33 13.99 -19.77
C ARG A 114 7.95 13.85 -18.36
N GLY A 115 9.18 13.36 -18.24
CA GLY A 115 9.85 13.26 -16.93
C GLY A 115 9.24 12.28 -15.90
N ILE A 116 9.64 12.46 -14.64
CA ILE A 116 9.35 11.64 -13.45
C ILE A 116 8.69 12.54 -12.38
N ASP A 117 7.77 12.00 -11.59
CA ASP A 117 6.96 12.81 -10.66
C ASP A 117 7.21 12.41 -9.19
N ASN A 118 7.06 11.12 -8.88
CA ASN A 118 7.07 10.59 -7.51
C ASN A 118 8.48 10.33 -6.95
N VAL A 119 9.47 11.17 -7.27
CA VAL A 119 10.81 11.10 -6.67
C VAL A 119 11.05 12.37 -5.88
N HIS A 120 10.83 12.28 -4.57
CA HIS A 120 11.30 13.29 -3.63
C HIS A 120 12.82 13.29 -3.66
N VAL A 121 13.38 14.34 -4.24
CA VAL A 121 14.79 14.67 -4.12
C VAL A 121 14.95 15.24 -2.72
N THR A 122 15.50 14.44 -1.80
CA THR A 122 16.06 14.99 -0.57
C THR A 122 17.42 15.57 -0.91
N ASP A 123 17.74 16.75 -0.38
CA ASP A 123 19.06 17.39 -0.51
C ASP A 123 20.11 16.66 0.34
N THR A 124 20.20 15.34 0.19
CA THR A 124 21.29 14.56 0.71
C THR A 124 22.42 14.66 -0.29
N GLU A 125 23.35 15.56 -0.02
CA GLU A 125 24.73 15.47 -0.51
C GLU A 125 25.25 14.10 -0.06
N SER A 126 25.12 13.14 -0.97
CA SER A 126 25.69 11.81 -0.80
C SER A 126 27.00 11.85 -1.55
N ASP A 127 28.08 12.01 -0.79
CA ASP A 127 29.44 11.62 -1.18
C ASP A 127 29.51 10.08 -1.27
N SER A 128 28.66 9.49 -2.12
CA SER A 128 28.72 8.07 -2.46
C SER A 128 29.36 7.93 -3.82
N SER A 129 30.62 7.49 -3.80
CA SER A 129 31.39 6.85 -4.87
C SER A 129 30.57 6.47 -6.10
N ASP A 130 30.83 7.21 -7.18
CA ASP A 130 30.85 6.77 -8.58
C ASP A 130 29.84 5.70 -9.01
N ASN A 131 28.55 6.06 -9.03
CA ASN A 131 27.59 5.45 -9.95
C ASN A 131 26.51 6.48 -10.32
N GLY A 132 26.83 7.38 -11.25
CA GLY A 132 25.92 8.42 -11.81
C GLY A 132 24.67 7.90 -12.54
N LEU A 133 24.16 6.72 -12.17
CA LEU A 133 23.00 6.02 -12.74
C LEU A 133 21.77 6.06 -11.82
N SER A 134 21.89 6.51 -10.56
CA SER A 134 20.75 6.66 -9.66
C SER A 134 19.80 7.75 -10.17
N THR A 135 18.50 7.44 -10.24
CA THR A 135 17.49 8.41 -10.68
C THR A 135 17.39 9.61 -9.72
N LYS A 136 17.60 9.40 -8.41
CA LYS A 136 17.50 10.47 -7.40
C LYS A 136 18.63 11.49 -7.57
N GLU A 137 19.87 11.02 -7.60
CA GLU A 137 21.05 11.86 -7.81
C GLU A 137 20.98 12.60 -9.14
N GLN A 138 20.57 11.91 -10.22
CA GLN A 138 20.48 12.55 -11.52
C GLN A 138 19.41 13.65 -11.56
N LEU A 139 18.28 13.46 -10.86
CA LEU A 139 17.26 14.49 -10.73
C LEU A 139 17.77 15.68 -9.90
N ALA A 140 18.53 15.45 -8.82
CA ALA A 140 19.15 16.51 -8.03
C ALA A 140 20.16 17.33 -8.85
N LYS A 141 21.07 16.65 -9.57
CA LYS A 141 22.04 17.29 -10.47
C LYS A 141 21.36 18.15 -11.53
N ASN A 142 20.32 17.61 -12.16
CA ASN A 142 19.56 18.36 -13.17
C ASN A 142 18.76 19.50 -12.54
N GLN A 143 18.25 19.37 -11.33
CA GLN A 143 17.52 20.44 -10.63
C GLN A 143 18.43 21.65 -10.39
N LYS A 144 19.65 21.44 -9.88
CA LYS A 144 20.66 22.52 -9.73
C LYS A 144 20.96 23.21 -11.06
N ALA A 145 21.14 22.42 -12.14
CA ALA A 145 21.40 22.96 -13.48
C ALA A 145 20.21 23.73 -14.10
N LEU A 146 18.99 23.55 -13.57
CA LEU A 146 17.76 24.17 -14.06
C LEU A 146 17.30 25.37 -13.22
N GLU A 147 18.12 25.83 -12.28
CA GLU A 147 17.84 27.04 -11.48
C GLU A 147 17.77 28.30 -12.36
N SER A 148 18.64 28.40 -13.37
CA SER A 148 18.72 29.55 -14.29
C SER A 148 18.28 29.24 -15.72
N ARG A 149 17.79 28.02 -16.00
CA ARG A 149 17.54 27.52 -17.36
C ARG A 149 16.31 26.61 -17.45
N TYR A 150 15.74 26.49 -18.64
CA TYR A 150 14.71 25.51 -18.98
C TYR A 150 15.31 24.18 -19.46
N VAL A 151 14.49 23.12 -19.47
CA VAL A 151 14.94 21.77 -19.85
C VAL A 151 15.44 21.73 -21.30
N CYS A 152 14.78 22.45 -22.21
CA CYS A 152 15.21 22.57 -23.61
C CYS A 152 16.59 23.20 -23.78
N GLU A 153 16.93 24.23 -23.00
CA GLU A 153 18.23 24.91 -23.05
C GLU A 153 19.35 23.97 -22.62
N LEU A 154 19.19 23.31 -21.47
CA LEU A 154 20.18 22.35 -20.97
C LEU A 154 20.33 21.13 -21.90
N GLN A 155 19.24 20.69 -22.52
CA GLN A 155 19.30 19.61 -23.51
C GLN A 155 19.98 20.05 -24.80
N LEU A 156 19.75 21.29 -25.27
CA LEU A 156 20.41 21.82 -26.46
C LEU A 156 21.91 22.02 -26.23
N GLU A 157 22.29 22.56 -25.07
CA GLU A 157 23.71 22.68 -24.66
C GLU A 157 24.42 21.33 -24.69
N ARG A 158 23.81 20.28 -24.12
CA ARG A 158 24.35 18.90 -24.18
C ARG A 158 24.41 18.36 -25.60
N LEU A 159 23.47 18.73 -26.46
CA LEU A 159 23.53 18.35 -27.87
C LEU A 159 24.72 19.01 -28.57
N LEU A 160 24.97 20.30 -28.30
CA LEU A 160 26.07 21.04 -28.93
C LEU A 160 27.44 20.59 -28.41
N ASN A 161 27.55 20.34 -27.10
CA ASN A 161 28.82 20.00 -26.46
C ASN A 161 29.16 18.50 -26.57
N ASP A 162 28.18 17.62 -26.34
CA ASP A 162 28.42 16.17 -26.23
C ASP A 162 27.91 15.38 -27.45
N ASN A 163 27.29 16.07 -28.42
CA ASN A 163 26.57 15.46 -29.57
C ASN A 163 25.54 14.40 -29.14
N LYS A 164 25.02 14.50 -27.90
CA LYS A 164 24.17 13.47 -27.29
C LYS A 164 23.30 14.03 -26.17
N VAL A 165 21.99 13.96 -26.37
CA VAL A 165 21.02 14.27 -25.30
C VAL A 165 20.53 13.03 -24.56
N ARG A 166 20.48 11.88 -25.24
CA ARG A 166 19.75 10.69 -24.78
C ARG A 166 20.63 9.83 -23.87
N GLY A 167 20.10 9.44 -22.71
CA GLY A 167 20.82 8.56 -21.78
C GLY A 167 20.32 8.68 -20.35
N ALA A 168 21.14 8.24 -19.39
CA ALA A 168 20.87 8.36 -17.97
C ALA A 168 20.70 9.83 -17.54
N ASN A 169 21.52 10.73 -18.08
CA ASN A 169 21.53 12.16 -17.75
C ASN A 169 20.25 12.91 -18.15
N ASN A 170 19.39 12.29 -18.97
CA ASN A 170 18.16 12.89 -19.51
C ASN A 170 16.91 12.54 -18.70
N ARG A 171 17.03 12.59 -17.36
CA ARG A 171 15.96 12.36 -16.39
C ARG A 171 15.65 13.67 -15.70
N PHE A 172 14.43 14.18 -15.86
CA PHE A 172 13.97 15.45 -15.32
C PHE A 172 12.63 15.26 -14.60
N LYS A 173 12.25 16.21 -13.74
CA LYS A 173 10.93 16.16 -13.11
C LYS A 173 9.86 16.49 -14.16
N THR A 174 8.67 15.94 -13.98
CA THR A 174 7.50 16.29 -14.83
C THR A 174 7.24 17.79 -14.77
N GLN A 175 7.35 18.37 -13.57
CA GLN A 175 7.14 19.79 -13.33
C GLN A 175 8.12 20.69 -14.09
N ASP A 176 9.36 20.26 -14.31
CA ASP A 176 10.32 21.03 -15.12
C ASP A 176 9.88 21.12 -16.58
N PHE A 177 9.32 20.03 -17.13
CA PHE A 177 8.74 20.02 -18.47
C PHE A 177 7.43 20.81 -18.56
N VAL A 178 6.62 20.79 -17.49
CA VAL A 178 5.40 21.60 -17.41
C VAL A 178 5.74 23.08 -17.37
N ARG A 179 6.76 23.47 -16.59
CA ARG A 179 7.30 24.85 -16.54
C ARG A 179 7.74 25.32 -17.93
N GLU A 180 8.51 24.51 -18.64
CA GLU A 180 8.91 24.80 -20.03
C GLU A 180 7.70 24.91 -20.97
N ALA A 181 6.78 23.95 -20.90
CA ALA A 181 5.59 23.93 -21.75
C ALA A 181 4.72 25.18 -21.57
N LYS A 182 4.49 25.60 -20.32
CA LYS A 182 3.72 26.82 -20.00
C LYS A 182 4.39 28.06 -20.58
N GLN A 183 5.72 28.16 -20.50
CA GLN A 183 6.46 29.28 -21.08
C GLN A 183 6.41 29.30 -22.62
N ILE A 184 6.54 28.14 -23.29
CA ILE A 184 6.38 28.09 -24.74
C ILE A 184 4.96 28.54 -25.11
N LEU A 185 3.95 27.97 -24.46
CA LEU A 185 2.55 28.27 -24.76
C LEU A 185 2.18 29.73 -24.50
N SER A 186 2.78 30.40 -23.50
CA SER A 186 2.50 31.82 -23.24
C SER A 186 2.99 32.73 -24.37
N ILE A 187 4.14 32.43 -24.97
CA ILE A 187 4.68 33.19 -26.11
C ILE A 187 3.90 32.87 -27.39
N GLN A 188 3.49 31.62 -27.58
CA GLN A 188 2.82 31.17 -28.81
C GLN A 188 1.32 31.46 -28.83
N LYS A 189 0.72 31.83 -27.69
CA LYS A 189 -0.73 31.93 -27.50
C LYS A 189 -1.41 32.81 -28.54
N ASP A 190 -0.94 34.04 -28.69
CA ASP A 190 -1.61 35.06 -29.50
C ASP A 190 -1.40 34.80 -30.99
N HIS A 191 -0.19 34.38 -31.39
CA HIS A 191 0.12 34.09 -32.79
C HIS A 191 -0.69 32.91 -33.36
N HIS A 192 -1.01 31.92 -32.52
CA HIS A 192 -1.74 30.71 -32.93
C HIS A 192 -3.19 30.66 -32.45
N ASN A 193 -3.73 31.76 -31.89
CA ASN A 193 -5.10 31.83 -31.36
C ASN A 193 -5.42 30.70 -30.34
N LEU A 194 -4.48 30.41 -29.44
CA LEU A 194 -4.67 29.37 -28.43
C LEU A 194 -5.44 29.95 -27.24
N ASP A 195 -6.59 29.37 -26.92
CA ASP A 195 -7.34 29.74 -25.73
C ASP A 195 -6.78 29.05 -24.46
N GLN A 196 -7.29 29.45 -23.30
CA GLN A 196 -6.90 28.83 -22.03
C GLN A 196 -7.27 27.34 -21.98
N VAL A 197 -8.37 26.96 -22.65
CA VAL A 197 -8.84 25.57 -22.73
C VAL A 197 -7.83 24.66 -23.43
N PHE A 198 -7.18 25.13 -24.50
CA PHE A 198 -6.09 24.41 -25.17
C PHE A 198 -4.92 24.18 -24.22
N ILE A 199 -4.47 25.25 -23.55
CA ILE A 199 -3.33 25.22 -22.64
C ILE A 199 -3.60 24.22 -21.52
N ASP A 200 -4.75 24.31 -20.86
CA ASP A 200 -5.12 23.42 -19.75
C ASP A 200 -5.22 21.95 -20.20
N LYS A 201 -5.84 21.70 -21.36
CA LYS A 201 -5.93 20.34 -21.94
C LYS A 201 -4.55 19.78 -22.28
N TYR A 202 -3.66 20.59 -22.84
CA TYR A 202 -2.31 20.16 -23.18
C TYR A 202 -1.47 19.87 -21.93
N ILE A 203 -1.50 20.77 -20.94
CA ILE A 203 -0.78 20.58 -19.68
C ILE A 203 -1.30 19.35 -18.93
N SER A 204 -2.61 19.16 -18.86
CA SER A 204 -3.22 17.94 -18.32
C SER A 204 -2.73 16.69 -19.06
N LEU A 205 -2.73 16.67 -20.40
CA LEU A 205 -2.17 15.55 -21.16
C LEU A 205 -0.70 15.31 -20.83
N LEU A 206 0.07 16.39 -20.65
CA LEU A 206 1.49 16.32 -20.34
C LEU A 206 1.72 15.70 -18.96
N GLU A 207 1.07 16.17 -17.91
CA GLU A 207 1.37 15.75 -16.53
C GLU A 207 0.59 14.51 -16.06
N THR A 208 -0.70 14.41 -16.43
CA THR A 208 -1.62 13.43 -15.84
C THR A 208 -1.15 12.00 -16.07
N ARG A 209 -1.08 11.24 -14.98
CA ARG A 209 -0.80 9.81 -14.96
C ARG A 209 -1.87 9.14 -14.11
N ARG A 210 -1.90 7.82 -14.20
CA ARG A 210 -2.77 7.05 -13.32
C ARG A 210 -2.04 6.77 -12.02
N GLU A 211 -2.71 7.01 -10.92
CA GLU A 211 -2.21 6.63 -9.60
C GLU A 211 -2.30 5.12 -9.39
N TYR A 212 -1.61 4.63 -8.36
CA TYR A 212 -1.54 3.20 -8.09
C TYR A 212 -2.90 2.62 -7.66
N TYR A 213 -3.72 3.42 -6.96
CA TYR A 213 -5.07 3.08 -6.49
C TYR A 213 -6.18 3.31 -7.53
N GLU A 214 -5.90 3.97 -8.65
CA GLU A 214 -6.84 4.04 -9.79
C GLU A 214 -6.77 2.80 -10.70
N GLY A 215 -5.59 2.18 -10.76
CA GLY A 215 -5.38 0.94 -11.53
C GLY A 215 -5.50 1.11 -13.06
N PRO A 216 -5.76 0.01 -13.79
CA PRO A 216 -6.01 0.06 -15.23
C PRO A 216 -7.45 0.52 -15.54
N GLY A 217 -7.68 1.00 -16.77
CA GLY A 217 -9.04 1.35 -17.21
C GLY A 217 -9.98 0.13 -17.32
N LYS A 218 -11.27 0.43 -17.48
CA LYS A 218 -12.39 -0.51 -17.61
C LYS A 218 -12.09 -1.71 -18.51
N GLY A 219 -12.55 -2.89 -18.11
CA GLY A 219 -12.41 -4.15 -18.86
C GLY A 219 -11.05 -4.85 -18.68
N SER A 220 -10.16 -4.33 -17.84
CA SER A 220 -8.93 -5.04 -17.47
C SER A 220 -9.22 -6.06 -16.37
N PRO A 221 -8.84 -7.35 -16.52
CA PRO A 221 -9.01 -8.36 -15.45
C PRO A 221 -8.09 -8.14 -14.24
N TYR A 222 -7.23 -7.13 -14.29
CA TYR A 222 -6.36 -6.68 -13.19
C TYR A 222 -6.80 -5.34 -12.60
N GLY A 223 -8.03 -4.91 -12.86
CA GLY A 223 -8.57 -3.65 -12.37
C GLY A 223 -9.78 -3.86 -11.46
N TRP A 224 -10.25 -2.76 -10.92
CA TRP A 224 -11.39 -2.64 -10.01
C TRP A 224 -12.38 -1.60 -10.54
N ASP A 225 -12.36 -1.36 -11.86
CA ASP A 225 -13.24 -0.43 -12.57
C ASP A 225 -13.23 1.02 -12.06
N GLY A 226 -12.16 1.42 -11.37
CA GLY A 226 -12.01 2.76 -10.80
C GLY A 226 -12.63 2.91 -9.40
N ASP A 227 -13.22 1.85 -8.84
CA ASP A 227 -13.75 1.86 -7.48
C ASP A 227 -12.65 1.59 -6.44
N ILE A 228 -12.24 2.64 -5.73
CA ILE A 228 -11.17 2.61 -4.73
C ILE A 228 -11.56 1.78 -3.52
N LYS A 229 -12.84 1.79 -3.13
CA LYS A 229 -13.32 0.96 -2.02
C LYS A 229 -13.18 -0.52 -2.40
N LYS A 230 -13.67 -0.91 -3.57
CA LYS A 230 -13.49 -2.27 -4.10
C LYS A 230 -12.02 -2.68 -4.22
N TRP A 231 -11.14 -1.76 -4.65
CA TRP A 231 -9.69 -2.02 -4.70
C TRP A 231 -9.13 -2.39 -3.32
N TYR A 232 -9.46 -1.60 -2.30
CA TYR A 232 -8.97 -1.81 -0.96
C TYR A 232 -9.54 -3.10 -0.35
N GLU A 233 -10.84 -3.35 -0.54
CA GLU A 233 -11.55 -4.55 -0.07
C GLU A 233 -11.01 -5.86 -0.67
N LEU A 234 -10.57 -5.83 -1.93
CA LEU A 234 -9.94 -6.98 -2.58
C LEU A 234 -8.55 -7.31 -2.00
N LEU A 235 -7.88 -6.33 -1.39
CA LEU A 235 -6.54 -6.48 -0.83
C LEU A 235 -6.56 -6.73 0.68
N MET A 236 -7.54 -6.20 1.39
CA MET A 236 -7.62 -6.31 2.83
C MET A 236 -7.93 -7.74 3.27
N GLY A 237 -7.33 -8.15 4.38
CA GLY A 237 -7.58 -9.47 4.95
C GLY A 237 -8.97 -9.60 5.58
N ARG A 238 -9.34 -10.84 5.88
CA ARG A 238 -10.56 -11.20 6.61
C ARG A 238 -10.28 -11.35 8.10
N CYS A 239 -11.33 -11.22 8.92
CA CYS A 239 -11.23 -11.34 10.37
C CYS A 239 -10.94 -12.78 10.79
N THR A 240 -10.12 -12.95 11.83
CA THR A 240 -9.72 -14.26 12.38
C THR A 240 -10.91 -15.11 12.84
N TYR A 241 -11.91 -14.48 13.48
CA TYR A 241 -13.08 -15.17 14.04
C TYR A 241 -14.34 -15.04 13.16
N PHE A 242 -14.39 -14.04 12.27
CA PHE A 242 -15.47 -13.83 11.29
C PHE A 242 -14.92 -13.76 9.87
N PRO A 243 -14.63 -14.90 9.24
CA PRO A 243 -14.04 -14.97 7.90
C PRO A 243 -14.86 -14.27 6.83
N GLU A 244 -16.19 -14.27 6.95
CA GLU A 244 -17.07 -13.55 6.03
C GLU A 244 -16.93 -12.02 6.13
N SER A 245 -16.41 -11.52 7.24
CA SER A 245 -16.21 -10.09 7.51
C SER A 245 -14.78 -9.64 7.17
N LEU A 246 -14.69 -8.48 6.52
CA LEU A 246 -13.41 -7.79 6.31
C LEU A 246 -12.84 -7.29 7.65
N ARG A 247 -11.52 -7.17 7.72
CA ARG A 247 -10.83 -6.59 8.88
C ARG A 247 -11.24 -5.13 9.10
N SER A 248 -11.18 -4.66 10.34
CA SER A 248 -11.23 -3.22 10.63
C SER A 248 -9.98 -2.55 10.07
N VAL A 249 -10.10 -1.26 9.73
CA VAL A 249 -8.91 -0.43 9.55
C VAL A 249 -8.14 -0.35 10.87
N LYS A 250 -6.82 -0.21 10.78
CA LYS A 250 -5.93 -0.33 11.94
C LYS A 250 -6.18 0.73 13.02
N TYR A 251 -6.53 1.94 12.60
CA TYR A 251 -6.66 3.13 13.45
C TYR A 251 -8.12 3.57 13.62
N ALA A 252 -9.07 2.64 13.48
CA ALA A 252 -10.44 2.89 13.92
C ALA A 252 -10.46 3.19 15.43
N TYR A 253 -11.35 4.08 15.88
CA TYR A 253 -11.46 4.40 17.30
C TYR A 253 -11.78 3.16 18.11
N SER A 254 -12.75 2.34 17.68
CA SER A 254 -13.11 1.10 18.37
C SER A 254 -11.96 0.10 18.41
N ALA A 255 -11.09 0.08 17.38
CA ALA A 255 -9.91 -0.77 17.36
C ALA A 255 -8.84 -0.29 18.36
N ASP A 256 -8.58 1.02 18.43
CA ASP A 256 -7.67 1.59 19.43
C ASP A 256 -8.22 1.43 20.86
N LEU A 257 -9.53 1.58 21.07
CA LEU A 257 -10.18 1.34 22.35
C LEU A 257 -10.05 -0.14 22.77
N PHE A 258 -10.35 -1.07 21.87
CA PHE A 258 -10.13 -2.51 22.09
C PHE A 258 -8.69 -2.81 22.51
N ASN A 259 -7.71 -2.21 21.84
CA ASN A 259 -6.29 -2.39 22.14
C ASN A 259 -5.93 -1.83 23.53
N ALA A 260 -6.43 -0.64 23.88
CA ALA A 260 -6.19 -0.04 25.20
C ALA A 260 -6.84 -0.84 26.33
N LEU A 261 -8.08 -1.31 26.18
CA LEU A 261 -8.72 -2.12 27.20
C LEU A 261 -7.98 -3.46 27.41
N ASN A 262 -7.43 -4.05 26.34
CA ASN A 262 -6.55 -5.20 26.48
C ASN A 262 -5.23 -4.85 27.20
N ASP A 263 -4.63 -3.68 26.95
CA ASP A 263 -3.48 -3.23 27.73
C ASP A 263 -3.83 -3.16 29.22
N LEU A 264 -4.97 -2.54 29.56
CA LEU A 264 -5.43 -2.34 30.94
C LEU A 264 -5.80 -3.66 31.64
N ASN A 265 -6.54 -4.55 31.00
CA ASN A 265 -6.94 -5.84 31.59
C ASN A 265 -5.75 -6.79 31.83
N ASN A 266 -4.67 -6.62 31.06
CA ASN A 266 -3.42 -7.37 31.28
C ASN A 266 -2.55 -6.81 32.41
N LEU A 267 -2.82 -5.61 32.91
CA LEU A 267 -2.09 -5.06 34.06
C LEU A 267 -2.35 -5.87 35.32
N VAL A 268 -1.36 -5.90 36.20
CA VAL A 268 -1.45 -6.41 37.57
C VAL A 268 -0.93 -5.30 38.48
N ILE A 269 -1.71 -4.95 39.49
CA ILE A 269 -1.44 -3.84 40.41
C ILE A 269 -1.21 -4.42 41.81
N VAL A 270 -0.08 -4.12 42.41
CA VAL A 270 0.22 -4.53 43.79
C VAL A 270 -0.40 -3.52 44.75
N ARG A 271 -1.57 -3.85 45.30
CA ARG A 271 -2.30 -3.05 46.30
C ARG A 271 -3.16 -3.93 47.20
N ASP A 272 -3.63 -3.39 48.32
CA ASP A 272 -4.38 -4.13 49.34
C ASP A 272 -5.77 -4.62 48.88
N GLU A 273 -6.33 -3.99 47.84
CA GLU A 273 -7.68 -4.26 47.35
C GLU A 273 -7.70 -5.36 46.26
N ASN A 274 -7.93 -4.96 45.00
CA ASN A 274 -7.99 -5.82 43.82
C ASN A 274 -6.70 -5.64 43.01
N ASP A 275 -6.08 -6.75 42.60
CA ASP A 275 -4.87 -6.74 41.76
C ASP A 275 -5.17 -6.36 40.29
N LYS A 276 -6.44 -6.19 39.94
CA LYS A 276 -6.94 -5.74 38.64
C LYS A 276 -7.66 -4.39 38.72
N LEU A 277 -7.73 -3.73 37.56
CA LEU A 277 -8.46 -2.48 37.36
C LEU A 277 -9.97 -2.72 37.27
N THR A 278 -10.74 -2.02 38.07
CA THR A 278 -12.21 -2.00 38.00
C THR A 278 -12.70 -1.22 36.75
N TYR A 279 -13.98 -1.37 36.42
CA TYR A 279 -14.60 -0.58 35.34
C TYR A 279 -14.40 0.94 35.51
N PRO A 280 -14.71 1.55 36.68
CA PRO A 280 -14.53 2.99 36.87
C PRO A 280 -13.08 3.43 36.66
N GLU A 281 -12.11 2.65 37.15
CA GLU A 281 -10.69 2.97 36.96
C GLU A 281 -10.28 2.92 35.49
N LYS A 282 -10.72 1.88 34.75
CA LYS A 282 -10.49 1.81 33.31
C LYS A 282 -11.09 3.00 32.59
N TYR A 283 -12.30 3.40 32.97
CA TYR A 283 -13.00 4.53 32.36
C TYR A 283 -12.21 5.83 32.60
N HIS A 284 -11.82 6.10 33.85
CA HIS A 284 -11.01 7.25 34.22
C HIS A 284 -9.65 7.26 33.51
N ILE A 285 -8.96 6.13 33.42
CA ILE A 285 -7.70 6.03 32.68
C ILE A 285 -7.91 6.37 31.19
N VAL A 286 -8.98 5.86 30.56
CA VAL A 286 -9.26 6.15 29.15
C VAL A 286 -9.55 7.63 28.94
N GLU A 287 -10.42 8.23 29.76
CA GLU A 287 -10.83 9.64 29.63
C GLU A 287 -9.72 10.63 30.02
N ASN A 288 -9.02 10.39 31.13
CA ASN A 288 -8.09 11.34 31.74
C ASN A 288 -6.65 11.15 31.27
N VAL A 289 -6.31 9.96 30.76
CA VAL A 289 -4.95 9.66 30.25
C VAL A 289 -4.96 9.43 28.75
N PHE A 290 -5.65 8.39 28.26
CA PHE A 290 -5.55 8.00 26.83
C PHE A 290 -6.12 9.06 25.89
N LYS A 291 -7.27 9.67 26.22
CA LYS A 291 -7.87 10.77 25.44
C LYS A 291 -7.19 12.12 25.64
N GLN A 292 -6.38 12.30 26.69
CA GLN A 292 -5.67 13.56 26.95
C GLN A 292 -4.22 13.57 26.45
N ARG A 293 -3.59 12.40 26.32
CA ARG A 293 -2.17 12.27 25.97
C ARG A 293 -1.99 11.36 24.76
N LYS A 294 -1.39 11.90 23.68
CA LYS A 294 -1.07 11.12 22.46
C LYS A 294 -0.27 9.85 22.75
N LYS A 295 0.63 9.88 23.73
CA LYS A 295 1.43 8.72 24.18
C LYS A 295 1.24 8.54 25.70
N PRO A 296 0.30 7.68 26.12
CA PRO A 296 0.13 7.37 27.54
C PRO A 296 1.40 6.78 28.14
N THR A 297 1.71 7.15 29.38
CA THR A 297 2.89 6.67 30.11
C THR A 297 2.49 5.98 31.40
N LEU A 298 3.34 5.06 31.87
CA LEU A 298 3.12 4.35 33.14
C LEU A 298 2.89 5.31 34.31
N LYS A 299 3.65 6.41 34.37
CA LYS A 299 3.52 7.43 35.42
C LYS A 299 2.15 8.12 35.42
N GLN A 300 1.57 8.36 34.24
CA GLN A 300 0.25 8.98 34.13
C GLN A 300 -0.84 8.01 34.58
N ILE A 301 -0.75 6.74 34.17
CA ILE A 301 -1.69 5.71 34.60
C ILE A 301 -1.61 5.51 36.11
N ALA A 302 -0.40 5.35 36.66
CA ALA A 302 -0.17 5.18 38.10
C ALA A 302 -0.74 6.34 38.93
N LYS A 303 -0.56 7.57 38.46
CA LYS A 303 -1.14 8.76 39.09
C LYS A 303 -2.67 8.76 39.06
N GLU A 304 -3.29 8.27 38.00
CA GLU A 304 -4.75 8.26 37.84
C GLU A 304 -5.44 7.31 38.84
N ILE A 305 -4.77 6.23 39.22
CA ILE A 305 -5.29 5.23 40.17
C ILE A 305 -4.61 5.30 41.55
N ASP A 306 -3.87 6.38 41.81
CA ASP A 306 -3.18 6.66 43.07
C ASP A 306 -2.25 5.55 43.59
N VAL A 307 -1.42 4.98 42.70
CA VAL A 307 -0.38 3.98 43.05
C VAL A 307 1.00 4.39 42.55
N ALA A 308 2.06 3.73 43.06
CA ALA A 308 3.40 3.95 42.53
C ALA A 308 3.58 3.22 41.18
N PRO A 309 4.36 3.76 40.22
CA PRO A 309 4.67 3.07 38.97
C PRO A 309 5.29 1.68 39.17
N GLU A 310 5.99 1.48 40.28
CA GLU A 310 6.64 0.22 40.66
C GLU A 310 5.62 -0.87 41.00
N ASP A 311 4.40 -0.52 41.39
CA ASP A 311 3.34 -1.46 41.77
C ASP A 311 2.59 -2.02 40.56
N ILE A 312 2.80 -1.43 39.38
CA ILE A 312 2.15 -1.86 38.15
C ILE A 312 3.08 -2.81 37.37
N ARG A 313 2.52 -3.95 36.95
CA ARG A 313 3.16 -5.01 36.15
C ARG A 313 2.24 -5.43 35.00
N GLY A 314 2.75 -6.23 34.06
CA GLY A 314 1.95 -6.80 32.96
C GLY A 314 1.72 -5.89 31.74
N TYR A 315 2.35 -4.71 31.69
CA TYR A 315 2.32 -3.85 30.51
C TYR A 315 3.25 -4.34 29.40
N ARG A 316 2.94 -3.94 28.15
CA ARG A 316 3.84 -4.19 27.00
C ARG A 316 5.10 -3.33 27.11
N VAL A 317 6.22 -3.83 26.59
CA VAL A 317 7.51 -3.12 26.56
C VAL A 317 8.10 -3.09 25.15
N THR A 318 8.86 -2.04 24.84
CA THR A 318 9.73 -2.00 23.66
C THR A 318 10.90 -2.97 23.79
N ALA A 319 11.67 -3.15 22.71
CA ALA A 319 12.95 -3.85 22.75
C ALA A 319 13.96 -3.23 23.75
N SER A 320 13.84 -1.93 24.04
CA SER A 320 14.65 -1.23 25.04
C SER A 320 14.11 -1.35 26.47
N GLY A 321 13.04 -2.13 26.70
CA GLY A 321 12.41 -2.31 28.01
C GLY A 321 11.52 -1.15 28.46
N THR A 322 11.24 -0.18 27.58
CA THR A 322 10.40 0.97 27.93
C THR A 322 8.91 0.60 27.85
N PRO A 323 8.07 0.96 28.85
CA PRO A 323 6.64 0.70 28.80
C PRO A 323 5.97 1.31 27.56
N VAL A 324 5.08 0.55 26.92
CA VAL A 324 4.30 0.98 25.74
C VAL A 324 2.82 0.73 25.99
N PHE A 325 2.03 1.76 25.72
CA PHE A 325 0.58 1.71 25.76
C PHE A 325 0.00 2.12 24.41
N THR A 326 -1.22 1.66 24.13
CA THR A 326 -1.96 2.04 22.93
C THR A 326 -2.14 3.56 22.84
N SER A 327 -2.08 4.09 21.62
CA SER A 327 -2.28 5.50 21.32
C SER A 327 -3.56 5.65 20.51
N PHE A 328 -4.48 6.52 20.93
CA PHE A 328 -5.72 6.80 20.19
C PHE A 328 -5.42 7.76 19.03
N LYS A 329 -4.69 7.29 18.01
CA LYS A 329 -4.14 8.14 16.95
C LYS A 329 -5.25 8.99 16.32
N LEU A 330 -6.34 8.33 15.91
CA LEU A 330 -7.46 9.01 15.29
C LEU A 330 -8.05 10.07 16.21
N TYR A 331 -8.43 9.70 17.44
CA TYR A 331 -9.05 10.63 18.39
C TYR A 331 -8.22 11.91 18.56
N HIS A 332 -6.91 11.77 18.76
CA HIS A 332 -6.01 12.90 18.94
C HIS A 332 -5.80 13.74 17.69
N ASP A 333 -5.84 13.12 16.52
CA ASP A 333 -5.71 13.83 15.25
C ASP A 333 -7.01 14.58 14.93
N ILE A 334 -8.18 14.00 15.20
CA ILE A 334 -9.48 14.69 15.07
C ILE A 334 -9.62 15.81 16.11
N LYS A 335 -9.25 15.59 17.37
CA LYS A 335 -9.24 16.62 18.43
C LYS A 335 -8.33 17.81 18.11
N SER A 336 -7.33 17.62 17.24
CA SER A 336 -6.47 18.71 16.77
C SER A 336 -7.08 19.57 15.66
N VAL A 337 -8.14 19.06 15.01
CA VAL A 337 -8.87 19.75 13.93
C VAL A 337 -10.21 20.32 14.43
N THR A 338 -10.92 19.59 15.30
CA THR A 338 -12.21 20.00 15.86
C THR A 338 -12.21 19.88 17.39
N SER A 339 -12.92 20.80 18.04
CA SER A 339 -13.24 20.76 19.47
C SER A 339 -14.74 20.48 19.72
N ASN A 340 -15.45 19.99 18.69
CA ASN A 340 -16.86 19.64 18.80
C ASN A 340 -17.02 18.28 19.49
N ASP A 341 -17.51 18.29 20.72
CA ASP A 341 -17.72 17.06 21.50
C ASP A 341 -18.67 16.08 20.80
N LYS A 342 -19.65 16.57 20.02
CA LYS A 342 -20.53 15.70 19.22
C LYS A 342 -19.77 14.86 18.18
N VAL A 343 -18.61 15.32 17.73
CA VAL A 343 -17.75 14.56 16.82
C VAL A 343 -16.82 13.64 17.62
N LEU A 344 -16.26 14.13 18.72
CA LEU A 344 -15.27 13.38 19.53
C LEU A 344 -15.90 12.24 20.35
N GLU A 345 -17.18 12.34 20.68
CA GLU A 345 -17.93 11.32 21.43
C GLU A 345 -18.65 10.31 20.52
N ASP A 346 -18.82 10.64 19.24
CA ASP A 346 -19.45 9.75 18.25
C ASP A 346 -18.46 8.70 17.73
N THR A 347 -18.50 7.53 18.35
CA THR A 347 -17.61 6.40 18.03
C THR A 347 -17.82 5.88 16.61
N GLU A 348 -19.07 5.83 16.12
CA GLU A 348 -19.38 5.33 14.78
C GLU A 348 -18.85 6.28 13.70
N LEU A 349 -19.01 7.59 13.94
CA LEU A 349 -18.44 8.61 13.07
C LEU A 349 -16.92 8.53 13.03
N LEU A 350 -16.25 8.42 14.17
CA LEU A 350 -14.80 8.28 14.23
C LEU A 350 -14.32 7.03 13.47
N ASP A 351 -14.98 5.89 13.64
CA ASP A 351 -14.66 4.68 12.89
C ASP A 351 -14.84 4.87 11.37
N ALA A 352 -15.91 5.55 10.95
CA ALA A 352 -16.13 5.87 9.53
C ALA A 352 -15.07 6.84 8.97
N ILE A 353 -14.66 7.84 9.73
CA ILE A 353 -13.57 8.76 9.35
C ILE A 353 -12.26 7.99 9.18
N ALA A 354 -11.94 7.07 10.10
CA ALA A 354 -10.75 6.23 9.97
C ALA A 354 -10.79 5.33 8.74
N GLU A 355 -11.95 4.77 8.40
CA GLU A 355 -12.15 3.99 7.18
C GLU A 355 -11.83 4.84 5.94
N VAL A 356 -12.39 6.04 5.86
CA VAL A 356 -12.15 6.95 4.73
C VAL A 356 -10.67 7.34 4.63
N LEU A 357 -10.05 7.76 5.74
CA LEU A 357 -8.63 8.15 5.76
C LEU A 357 -7.69 7.00 5.37
N THR A 358 -8.11 5.76 5.57
CA THR A 358 -7.29 4.58 5.28
C THR A 358 -7.49 4.06 3.85
N ILE A 359 -8.74 4.10 3.35
CA ILE A 359 -9.10 3.57 2.02
C ILE A 359 -8.74 4.55 0.91
N TYR A 360 -9.05 5.82 1.05
CA TYR A 360 -8.87 6.83 0.01
C TYR A 360 -7.48 7.46 0.12
N GLN A 361 -6.86 7.72 -1.05
CA GLN A 361 -5.41 7.99 -1.13
C GLN A 361 -5.10 9.42 -1.56
N SER A 362 -6.12 10.23 -1.87
CA SER A 362 -5.97 11.66 -2.16
C SER A 362 -6.83 12.50 -1.21
N PRO A 363 -6.37 13.72 -0.85
CA PRO A 363 -7.17 14.63 -0.02
C PRO A 363 -8.53 14.96 -0.63
N ILE A 364 -8.61 15.10 -1.96
CA ILE A 364 -9.87 15.43 -2.66
C ILE A 364 -10.89 14.31 -2.47
N GLU A 365 -10.51 13.05 -2.70
CA GLU A 365 -11.41 11.90 -2.51
C GLU A 365 -11.82 11.74 -1.05
N VAL A 366 -10.91 12.03 -0.10
CA VAL A 366 -11.24 12.03 1.33
C VAL A 366 -12.28 13.09 1.64
N GLN A 367 -12.14 14.31 1.14
CA GLN A 367 -13.11 15.39 1.34
C GLN A 367 -14.50 14.99 0.80
N GLU A 368 -14.57 14.55 -0.45
CA GLU A 368 -15.83 14.10 -1.07
C GLU A 368 -16.53 13.00 -0.26
N LYS A 369 -15.75 12.07 0.33
CA LYS A 369 -16.29 10.98 1.14
C LYS A 369 -16.71 11.44 2.53
N LEU A 370 -15.97 12.31 3.18
CA LEU A 370 -16.36 12.90 4.45
C LEU A 370 -17.64 13.74 4.33
N GLU A 371 -17.78 14.52 3.26
CA GLU A 371 -19.00 15.29 2.96
C GLU A 371 -20.23 14.37 2.82
N SER A 372 -20.04 13.15 2.33
CA SER A 372 -21.12 12.16 2.21
C SER A 372 -21.45 11.42 3.51
N LEU A 373 -20.53 11.42 4.49
CA LEU A 373 -20.69 10.67 5.74
C LEU A 373 -21.47 11.45 6.80
N ASN A 374 -21.28 12.77 6.92
CA ASN A 374 -21.89 13.50 8.03
C ASN A 374 -22.09 15.01 7.76
N VAL A 375 -23.22 15.53 8.22
CA VAL A 375 -23.61 16.94 8.16
C VAL A 375 -23.00 17.76 9.30
N ILE A 376 -22.44 17.12 10.33
CA ILE A 376 -21.94 17.80 11.54
C ILE A 376 -20.56 18.44 11.32
N LEU A 377 -19.71 17.89 10.44
CA LEU A 377 -18.38 18.44 10.16
C LEU A 377 -18.47 19.69 9.27
N THR A 378 -17.76 20.75 9.62
CA THR A 378 -17.64 21.94 8.75
C THR A 378 -16.70 21.67 7.58
N LYS A 379 -16.76 22.53 6.55
CA LYS A 379 -15.86 22.40 5.38
C LYS A 379 -14.38 22.55 5.78
N GLU A 380 -14.10 23.45 6.72
CA GLU A 380 -12.75 23.67 7.24
C GLU A 380 -12.25 22.45 8.01
N GLU A 381 -13.12 21.79 8.78
CA GLU A 381 -12.81 20.55 9.49
C GLU A 381 -12.56 19.40 8.52
N ILE A 382 -13.40 19.25 7.49
CA ILE A 382 -13.23 18.24 6.43
C ILE A 382 -11.90 18.46 5.69
N GLU A 383 -11.57 19.69 5.35
CA GLU A 383 -10.28 20.03 4.72
C GLU A 383 -9.11 19.70 5.67
N GLY A 384 -9.21 20.03 6.95
CA GLY A 384 -8.23 19.71 7.98
C GLY A 384 -8.00 18.20 8.13
N ILE A 385 -9.09 17.42 8.22
CA ILE A 385 -9.06 15.95 8.33
C ILE A 385 -8.42 15.34 7.07
N SER A 386 -8.75 15.84 5.87
CA SER A 386 -8.22 15.31 4.61
C SER A 386 -6.70 15.43 4.44
N LYS A 387 -6.06 16.29 5.23
CA LYS A 387 -4.60 16.49 5.25
C LYS A 387 -3.89 15.59 6.24
N LEU A 388 -4.62 14.84 7.07
CA LEU A 388 -4.03 13.91 8.04
C LEU A 388 -3.28 12.77 7.34
N THR A 389 -2.18 12.34 7.95
CA THR A 389 -1.28 11.33 7.38
C THR A 389 -1.04 10.16 8.34
N GLY A 390 -0.56 9.05 7.79
CA GLY A 390 -0.19 7.85 8.55
C GLY A 390 -1.32 6.84 8.75
N TYR A 391 -2.45 6.99 8.05
CA TYR A 391 -3.57 6.05 8.08
C TYR A 391 -3.35 4.95 7.04
N THR A 392 -2.73 3.85 7.48
CA THR A 392 -2.44 2.70 6.61
C THR A 392 -2.58 1.39 7.37
N GLY A 393 -2.98 0.34 6.63
CA GLY A 393 -3.06 -1.02 7.14
C GLY A 393 -4.36 -1.35 7.88
N THR A 394 -4.49 -2.63 8.21
CA THR A 394 -5.70 -3.22 8.80
C THR A 394 -5.40 -3.78 10.18
N HIS A 395 -6.38 -3.74 11.07
CA HIS A 395 -6.38 -4.53 12.30
C HIS A 395 -6.51 -6.03 11.97
N ALA A 396 -6.19 -6.94 12.89
CA ALA A 396 -6.35 -8.38 12.66
C ALA A 396 -7.82 -8.84 12.74
N LEU A 397 -8.65 -8.07 13.45
CA LEU A 397 -10.07 -8.34 13.71
C LEU A 397 -10.96 -7.39 12.90
N SER A 398 -12.20 -7.81 12.61
CA SER A 398 -13.26 -6.94 12.09
C SER A 398 -13.83 -6.04 13.19
N LEU A 399 -14.43 -4.91 12.83
CA LEU A 399 -15.21 -4.09 13.78
C LEU A 399 -16.31 -4.91 14.44
N LYS A 400 -16.96 -5.81 13.69
CA LYS A 400 -17.92 -6.78 14.23
C LYS A 400 -17.36 -7.62 15.38
N ALA A 401 -16.13 -8.15 15.24
CA ALA A 401 -15.50 -8.93 16.31
C ALA A 401 -15.19 -8.08 17.53
N ILE A 402 -14.72 -6.85 17.30
CA ILE A 402 -14.39 -5.89 18.35
C ILE A 402 -15.65 -5.54 19.14
N GLN A 403 -16.73 -5.17 18.46
CA GLN A 403 -17.98 -4.74 19.09
C GLN A 403 -18.60 -5.83 19.98
N ILE A 404 -18.47 -7.10 19.60
CA ILE A 404 -19.00 -8.22 20.40
C ILE A 404 -18.34 -8.33 21.77
N VAL A 405 -17.08 -7.93 21.90
CA VAL A 405 -16.28 -8.14 23.13
C VAL A 405 -15.91 -6.85 23.85
N ILE A 406 -16.28 -5.68 23.32
CA ILE A 406 -15.83 -4.41 23.88
C ILE A 406 -16.44 -4.15 25.25
N ASP A 407 -17.72 -4.48 25.44
CA ASP A 407 -18.41 -4.36 26.74
C ASP A 407 -17.84 -5.35 27.75
N GLU A 408 -17.53 -6.57 27.34
CA GLU A 408 -16.87 -7.58 28.18
C GLU A 408 -15.47 -7.11 28.62
N LEU A 409 -14.72 -6.42 27.76
CA LEU A 409 -13.43 -5.82 28.11
C LEU A 409 -13.58 -4.66 29.10
N TRP A 410 -14.69 -3.92 29.06
CA TRP A 410 -15.02 -2.88 30.03
C TRP A 410 -15.44 -3.47 31.37
N GLU A 411 -16.31 -4.46 31.39
CA GLU A 411 -16.94 -4.97 32.61
C GLU A 411 -16.07 -6.00 33.34
N THR A 412 -15.25 -6.75 32.62
CA THR A 412 -14.41 -7.83 33.18
C THR A 412 -12.92 -7.48 33.14
N ASN A 413 -12.09 -8.32 33.78
CA ASN A 413 -10.63 -8.23 33.71
C ASN A 413 -10.01 -9.21 32.73
N ASP A 414 -10.83 -9.87 31.93
CA ASP A 414 -10.38 -10.81 30.92
C ASP A 414 -9.81 -10.06 29.71
N ASN A 415 -8.73 -10.58 29.15
CA ASN A 415 -8.27 -10.12 27.86
C ASN A 415 -9.05 -10.81 26.73
N GLN A 416 -8.84 -10.34 25.50
CA GLN A 416 -9.54 -10.84 24.32
C GLN A 416 -9.47 -12.36 24.15
N MET A 417 -8.34 -13.02 24.47
CA MET A 417 -8.24 -14.48 24.30
C MET A 417 -9.15 -15.22 25.26
N THR A 418 -9.19 -14.77 26.52
CA THR A 418 -10.04 -15.37 27.55
C THR A 418 -11.51 -15.17 27.19
N ILE A 419 -11.89 -13.97 26.76
CA ILE A 419 -13.26 -13.66 26.33
C ILE A 419 -13.66 -14.49 25.10
N PHE A 420 -12.83 -14.53 24.05
CA PHE A 420 -13.12 -15.33 22.86
C PHE A 420 -13.25 -16.82 23.19
N THR A 421 -12.43 -17.33 24.10
CA THR A 421 -12.52 -18.74 24.55
C THR A 421 -13.83 -18.98 25.30
N ARG A 422 -14.21 -18.08 26.23
CA ARG A 422 -15.47 -18.15 26.96
C ARG A 422 -16.69 -18.11 26.03
N LEU A 423 -16.67 -17.24 25.03
CA LEU A 423 -17.72 -17.13 24.01
C LEU A 423 -17.69 -18.27 22.97
N ASN A 424 -16.77 -19.23 23.11
CA ASN A 424 -16.54 -20.31 22.14
C ASN A 424 -16.30 -19.80 20.70
N MET A 425 -15.75 -18.58 20.58
CA MET A 425 -15.33 -17.99 19.33
C MET A 425 -13.99 -18.58 18.93
N LYS A 426 -14.04 -19.57 18.03
CA LYS A 426 -12.83 -20.26 17.55
C LYS A 426 -12.40 -19.70 16.21
N PRO A 427 -11.09 -19.52 15.96
CA PRO A 427 -10.61 -19.20 14.62
C PRO A 427 -11.13 -20.24 13.62
N GLN A 428 -11.61 -19.80 12.46
CA GLN A 428 -12.16 -20.73 11.49
C GLN A 428 -11.07 -21.72 11.03
N LYS A 429 -11.37 -23.00 11.19
CA LYS A 429 -10.57 -24.09 10.63
C LYS A 429 -11.22 -24.52 9.33
N VAL A 430 -10.40 -24.93 8.36
CA VAL A 430 -10.91 -25.57 7.15
C VAL A 430 -11.36 -26.98 7.51
N ASP A 431 -12.63 -27.30 7.24
CA ASP A 431 -13.14 -28.65 7.41
C ASP A 431 -12.59 -29.56 6.30
N LEU A 432 -11.91 -30.63 6.71
CA LEU A 432 -11.31 -31.62 5.83
C LEU A 432 -12.03 -32.97 5.89
N ALA A 433 -13.14 -33.09 6.62
CA ALA A 433 -13.84 -34.37 6.83
C ALA A 433 -14.33 -35.00 5.53
N LYS A 434 -14.69 -34.19 4.53
CA LYS A 434 -15.13 -34.67 3.20
C LYS A 434 -13.98 -34.90 2.21
N ALA A 435 -12.74 -34.64 2.60
CA ALA A 435 -11.59 -34.73 1.71
C ALA A 435 -11.08 -36.17 1.62
N ASN A 436 -11.21 -36.79 0.43
CA ASN A 436 -10.70 -38.14 0.17
C ASN A 436 -9.16 -38.22 0.02
N LYS A 437 -8.48 -37.08 0.08
CA LYS A 437 -7.02 -36.92 -0.04
C LYS A 437 -6.60 -35.61 0.60
N ILE A 438 -5.32 -35.48 0.93
CA ILE A 438 -4.77 -34.23 1.45
C ILE A 438 -4.88 -33.15 0.36
N PRO A 439 -5.58 -32.02 0.60
CA PRO A 439 -5.79 -31.00 -0.42
C PRO A 439 -4.53 -30.16 -0.66
N THR A 440 -4.28 -29.83 -1.93
CA THR A 440 -3.19 -28.92 -2.30
C THR A 440 -3.63 -27.45 -2.40
N SER A 441 -4.93 -27.19 -2.47
CA SER A 441 -5.48 -25.83 -2.64
C SER A 441 -5.12 -24.90 -1.49
N LEU A 442 -5.10 -25.42 -0.27
CA LEU A 442 -4.84 -24.64 0.94
C LEU A 442 -3.41 -24.09 1.02
N VAL A 443 -2.46 -24.69 0.30
CA VAL A 443 -1.05 -24.27 0.32
C VAL A 443 -0.88 -22.81 -0.09
N GLU A 444 -1.74 -22.30 -0.97
CA GLU A 444 -1.67 -20.92 -1.42
C GLU A 444 -1.97 -19.90 -0.32
N ASP A 445 -2.73 -20.30 0.70
CA ASP A 445 -3.24 -19.42 1.76
C ASP A 445 -2.20 -19.19 2.87
N PHE A 446 -1.38 -20.20 3.19
CA PHE A 446 -0.43 -20.14 4.32
C PHE A 446 1.05 -20.07 3.92
N ILE A 447 1.39 -20.28 2.65
CA ILE A 447 2.77 -20.13 2.16
C ILE A 447 2.91 -18.83 1.38
N ILE A 448 4.01 -18.09 1.60
CA ILE A 448 4.29 -16.84 0.89
C ILE A 448 5.19 -17.10 -0.32
N SER A 449 6.28 -17.85 -0.14
CA SER A 449 7.28 -18.10 -1.18
C SER A 449 6.71 -18.99 -2.30
N PRO A 450 6.77 -18.56 -3.58
CA PRO A 450 6.35 -19.40 -4.71
C PRO A 450 7.13 -20.72 -4.80
N VAL A 451 8.42 -20.72 -4.43
CA VAL A 451 9.28 -21.91 -4.40
C VAL A 451 8.76 -22.90 -3.36
N ALA A 452 8.51 -22.42 -2.13
CA ALA A 452 7.95 -23.24 -1.07
C ALA A 452 6.54 -23.75 -1.43
N LYS A 453 5.68 -22.92 -2.05
CA LYS A 453 4.35 -23.34 -2.52
C LYS A 453 4.46 -24.55 -3.44
N ARG A 454 5.35 -24.48 -4.43
CA ARG A 454 5.54 -25.59 -5.38
C ARG A 454 6.05 -26.84 -4.68
N ALA A 455 7.06 -26.70 -3.82
CA ALA A 455 7.62 -27.83 -3.07
C ALA A 455 6.53 -28.53 -2.24
N PHE A 456 5.76 -27.77 -1.44
CA PHE A 456 4.66 -28.30 -0.62
C PHE A 456 3.58 -28.98 -1.46
N ILE A 457 3.16 -28.38 -2.58
CA ILE A 457 2.17 -28.98 -3.49
C ILE A 457 2.70 -30.31 -4.05
N GLN A 458 3.98 -30.40 -4.43
CA GLN A 458 4.56 -31.66 -4.91
C GLN A 458 4.66 -32.69 -3.78
N SER A 459 5.08 -32.30 -2.58
CA SER A 459 5.15 -33.19 -1.41
C SER A 459 3.77 -33.78 -1.07
N ILE A 460 2.72 -32.96 -1.04
CA ILE A 460 1.35 -33.42 -0.80
C ILE A 460 0.91 -34.41 -1.88
N LYS A 461 1.29 -34.19 -3.15
CA LYS A 461 1.00 -35.13 -4.23
C LYS A 461 1.73 -36.45 -4.07
N VAL A 462 3.00 -36.42 -3.64
CA VAL A 462 3.79 -37.62 -3.32
C VAL A 462 3.13 -38.40 -2.19
N ILE A 463 2.79 -37.74 -1.08
CA ILE A 463 2.10 -38.36 0.07
C ILE A 463 0.79 -39.03 -0.38
N ASN A 464 -0.06 -38.31 -1.12
CA ASN A 464 -1.32 -38.85 -1.60
C ASN A 464 -1.14 -40.07 -2.51
N ALA A 465 -0.10 -40.09 -3.35
CA ALA A 465 0.21 -41.23 -4.21
C ALA A 465 0.70 -42.44 -3.43
N VAL A 466 1.59 -42.22 -2.45
CA VAL A 466 2.09 -43.27 -1.54
C VAL A 466 0.93 -43.90 -0.77
N ILE A 467 0.07 -43.09 -0.14
CA ILE A 467 -1.09 -43.58 0.61
C ILE A 467 -2.00 -44.41 -0.31
N LYS A 468 -2.28 -43.93 -1.52
CA LYS A 468 -3.14 -44.66 -2.47
C LYS A 468 -2.54 -46.01 -2.86
N ASN A 469 -1.26 -46.06 -3.22
CA ASN A 469 -0.60 -47.28 -3.69
C ASN A 469 -0.43 -48.32 -2.59
N MET A 470 -0.09 -47.90 -1.37
CA MET A 470 0.02 -48.79 -0.20
C MET A 470 -1.34 -49.31 0.28
N VAL A 471 -2.42 -48.58 0.01
CA VAL A 471 -3.80 -49.06 0.24
C VAL A 471 -4.24 -50.05 -0.86
N CYS A 472 -3.82 -49.85 -2.12
CA CYS A 472 -4.18 -50.72 -3.25
C CYS A 472 -3.41 -52.05 -3.35
N LEU A 473 -2.27 -52.20 -2.67
CA LEU A 473 -1.56 -53.49 -2.52
C LEU A 473 -2.34 -54.52 -1.66
N LYS A 474 -3.58 -54.21 -1.26
CA LYS A 474 -4.48 -55.04 -0.44
C LYS A 474 -5.52 -55.84 -1.23
N ILE A 475 -5.47 -55.89 -2.56
CA ILE A 475 -6.43 -56.66 -3.38
C ILE A 475 -5.73 -57.82 -4.06
#